data_AF-A0A1B6D205-F1
#
_entry.id   AF-A0A1B6D205-F1
#
_cell.length_a   1.000
_cell.length_b   1.000
_cell.length_c   1.000
_cell.angle_alpha   90.00
_cell.angle_beta   90.00
_cell.angle_gamma   90.00
#
_symmetry.space_group_name_H-M   'P 1'
#
loop_
_entity.id
_entity.type
_entity.pdbx_description
1 polymer ?
#
loop_
_entity_poly.entity_id
_entity_poly.type
_entity_poly.pdbx_seq_one_letter_code
_entity_poly.pdbx_strand_id
1 'polypeptide(L)'
;MAKHILLVVLLIFVSTESYRVRRTRVATDGNDNCVVNGGTRAYLETWTDTNMCNLNICISDDISYIVETLGCPNFPVRYFAYPCSEQDKKEDQPWPQCCKKLYCF
;
A
#
# COMPACT_ATOMS: atom_id res chain seq x y z
N MET A 1 -13.60 -49.97 7.84
CA MET A 1 -13.42 -48.97 8.92
C MET A 1 -12.88 -47.69 8.29
N ALA A 2 -13.74 -46.70 8.02
CA ALA A 2 -13.32 -45.45 7.38
C ALA A 2 -12.95 -44.42 8.46
N LYS A 3 -11.69 -43.97 8.50
CA LYS A 3 -11.28 -42.84 9.34
C LYS A 3 -11.65 -41.54 8.61
N HIS A 4 -12.58 -40.79 9.17
CA HIS A 4 -12.89 -39.43 8.70
C HIS A 4 -11.92 -38.48 9.39
N ILE A 5 -10.97 -37.94 8.62
CA ILE A 5 -10.09 -36.87 9.09
C ILE A 5 -10.87 -35.57 8.86
N LEU A 6 -11.36 -35.00 9.96
CA LEU A 6 -11.98 -33.68 9.95
C LEU A 6 -10.87 -32.64 9.81
N LEU A 7 -10.66 -32.16 8.59
CA LEU A 7 -9.74 -31.06 8.31
C LEU A 7 -10.47 -29.74 8.61
N VAL A 8 -10.33 -29.23 9.83
CA VAL A 8 -10.82 -27.89 10.19
C VAL A 8 -9.76 -26.88 9.73
N VAL A 9 -9.97 -26.29 8.55
CA VAL A 9 -9.14 -25.17 8.07
C VAL A 9 -9.66 -23.90 8.73
N LEU A 10 -9.04 -23.51 9.84
CA LEU A 10 -9.32 -22.24 10.51
C LEU A 10 -8.63 -21.11 9.71
N LEU A 11 -9.36 -20.46 8.80
CA LEU A 11 -8.88 -19.28 8.08
C LEU A 11 -8.97 -18.05 9.01
N ILE A 12 -7.88 -17.74 9.70
CA ILE A 12 -7.75 -16.48 10.44
C ILE A 12 -7.41 -15.39 9.41
N PHE A 13 -8.42 -14.63 8.99
CA PHE A 13 -8.20 -13.38 8.25
C PHE A 13 -7.72 -12.31 9.23
N VAL A 14 -6.42 -12.29 9.53
CA VAL A 14 -5.81 -11.08 10.09
C VAL A 14 -5.94 -10.03 8.98
N SER A 15 -6.61 -8.91 9.26
CA SER A 15 -6.77 -7.82 8.30
C SER A 15 -5.40 -7.21 7.99
N THR A 16 -4.65 -7.85 7.10
CA THR A 16 -3.43 -7.28 6.54
C THR A 16 -3.90 -6.22 5.57
N GLU A 17 -3.80 -4.95 5.94
CA GLU A 17 -3.90 -3.86 4.97
C GLU A 17 -2.85 -4.15 3.88
N SER A 18 -3.29 -4.71 2.75
CA SER A 18 -2.40 -5.06 1.66
C SER A 18 -2.19 -3.79 0.84
N TYR A 19 -1.04 -3.14 0.97
CA TYR A 19 -0.69 -1.99 0.12
C TYR A 19 0.34 -2.40 -0.94
N ARG A 20 0.33 -1.70 -2.07
CA ARG A 20 1.34 -1.91 -3.11
C ARG A 20 2.55 -1.05 -2.80
N VAL A 21 3.71 -1.67 -2.63
CA VAL A 21 4.98 -0.95 -2.45
C VAL A 21 5.67 -0.83 -3.80
N ARG A 22 6.06 0.39 -4.18
CA ARG A 22 6.95 0.65 -5.32
C ARG A 22 8.13 1.46 -4.83
N ARG A 23 9.35 1.02 -5.15
CA ARG A 23 10.59 1.76 -4.86
C ARG A 23 11.13 2.38 -6.12
N THR A 24 11.41 3.68 -6.07
CA THR A 24 11.97 4.41 -7.20
C THR A 24 13.26 5.09 -6.76
N ARG A 25 14.37 4.84 -7.45
CA ARG A 25 15.61 5.57 -7.20
C ARG A 25 15.46 7.03 -7.64
N VAL A 26 15.97 7.93 -6.81
CA VAL A 26 15.93 9.37 -7.05
C VAL A 26 17.31 9.98 -6.82
N ALA A 27 17.48 11.23 -7.25
CA ALA A 27 18.68 12.00 -6.96
C ALA A 27 18.68 12.50 -5.50
N THR A 28 19.84 13.00 -5.06
CA THR A 28 20.00 13.66 -3.75
C THR A 28 20.46 15.09 -3.92
N ASP A 29 20.19 15.92 -2.90
CA ASP A 29 20.75 17.26 -2.76
C ASP A 29 22.13 17.27 -2.05
N GLY A 30 22.62 16.10 -1.62
CA GLY A 30 23.89 15.95 -0.90
C GLY A 30 23.77 16.01 0.63
N ASN A 31 22.57 16.17 1.19
CA ASN A 31 22.31 16.22 2.64
C ASN A 31 21.34 15.12 3.09
N ASP A 32 21.49 13.93 2.52
CA ASP A 32 20.62 12.76 2.73
C ASP A 32 19.14 12.94 2.40
N ASN A 33 18.81 13.95 1.59
CA ASN A 33 17.45 14.20 1.16
C ASN A 33 17.21 13.64 -0.24
N CYS A 34 15.95 13.30 -0.52
CA CYS A 34 15.48 12.86 -1.83
C CYS A 34 15.10 14.07 -2.68
N VAL A 35 15.53 14.11 -3.94
CA VAL A 35 15.09 15.11 -4.91
C VAL A 35 14.00 14.51 -5.80
N VAL A 36 12.79 15.05 -5.69
CA VAL A 36 11.58 14.54 -6.37
C VAL A 36 10.87 15.70 -7.06
N ASN A 37 10.62 15.58 -8.36
CA ASN A 37 9.93 16.60 -9.16
C ASN A 37 10.50 18.03 -9.02
N GLY A 38 11.82 18.16 -8.84
CA GLY A 38 12.51 19.44 -8.67
C GLY A 38 12.46 20.02 -7.25
N GLY A 39 11.84 19.32 -6.29
CA GLY A 39 11.84 19.68 -4.87
C GLY A 39 12.63 18.70 -4.01
N THR A 40 13.11 19.18 -2.86
CA THR A 40 13.81 18.37 -1.86
C THR A 40 12.82 17.83 -0.83
N ARG A 41 12.96 16.55 -0.48
CA ARG A 41 12.21 15.86 0.58
C ARG A 41 13.19 15.29 1.59
N ALA A 42 13.01 15.63 2.86
CA ALA A 42 13.92 15.18 3.90
C ALA A 42 13.87 13.66 4.09
N TYR A 43 14.93 13.07 4.61
CA TYR A 43 14.92 11.66 5.00
C TYR A 43 13.72 11.34 5.92
N LEU A 44 12.99 10.26 5.61
CA LEU A 44 11.75 9.83 6.24
C LEU A 44 10.58 10.81 6.13
N GLU A 45 10.72 11.90 5.37
CA GLU A 45 9.58 12.76 5.07
C GLU A 45 8.54 11.97 4.28
N THR A 46 7.30 12.05 4.75
CA THR A 46 6.14 11.43 4.11
C THR A 46 5.27 12.47 3.46
N TRP A 47 4.80 12.22 2.23
CA TRP A 47 3.84 13.09 1.57
C TRP A 47 2.82 12.29 0.76
N THR A 48 1.59 12.80 0.72
CA THR A 48 0.51 12.20 -0.07
C THR A 48 0.52 12.76 -1.48
N ASP A 49 0.47 11.87 -2.47
CA ASP A 49 0.09 12.25 -3.83
C ASP A 49 -1.43 12.05 -3.94
N THR A 50 -2.19 13.15 -3.87
CA THR A 50 -3.66 13.12 -3.87
C THR A 50 -4.20 12.65 -5.22
N ASN A 51 -3.57 13.04 -6.33
CA ASN A 51 -3.98 12.60 -7.68
C ASN A 51 -3.86 11.08 -7.81
N MET A 52 -2.76 10.51 -7.32
CA MET A 52 -2.51 9.07 -7.41
C MET A 52 -3.03 8.27 -6.21
N CYS A 53 -3.55 8.92 -5.16
CA CYS A 53 -3.94 8.30 -3.90
C CYS A 53 -2.86 7.35 -3.36
N ASN A 54 -1.66 7.89 -3.17
CA ASN A 54 -0.52 7.16 -2.64
C ASN A 54 0.11 7.94 -1.49
N LEU A 55 0.76 7.21 -0.59
CA LEU A 55 1.69 7.78 0.38
C LEU A 55 3.11 7.54 -0.11
N ASN A 56 3.93 8.58 -0.18
CA ASN A 56 5.34 8.47 -0.54
C ASN A 56 6.20 8.73 0.69
N ILE A 57 7.35 8.08 0.75
CA ILE A 57 8.33 8.22 1.84
C ILE A 57 9.71 8.37 1.19
N CYS A 58 10.48 9.37 1.60
CA CYS A 58 11.88 9.45 1.24
C CYS A 58 12.69 8.51 2.14
N ILE A 59 13.47 7.63 1.53
CA ILE A 59 14.38 6.70 2.20
C ILE A 59 15.78 6.94 1.63
N SER A 60 16.72 7.36 2.46
CA SER A 60 18.14 7.23 2.17
C SER A 60 18.61 5.88 2.70
N ASP A 61 19.27 5.12 1.83
CA ASP A 61 20.01 3.92 2.18
C ASP A 61 21.49 4.20 1.89
N ASP A 62 22.41 3.44 2.48
CA ASP A 62 23.86 3.70 2.45
C ASP A 62 24.44 3.83 1.02
N ILE A 63 23.72 3.31 0.03
CA ILE A 63 24.13 3.25 -1.38
C ILE A 63 23.16 3.93 -2.36
N SER A 64 21.98 4.40 -1.91
CA SER A 64 21.01 5.02 -2.81
C SER A 64 19.88 5.76 -2.11
N TYR A 65 19.36 6.79 -2.79
CA TYR A 65 18.16 7.51 -2.39
C TYR A 65 16.94 6.96 -3.11
N ILE A 66 15.90 6.64 -2.35
CA ILE A 66 14.72 5.91 -2.80
C ILE A 66 13.48 6.67 -2.33
N VAL A 67 12.51 6.82 -3.23
CA VAL A 67 11.14 7.09 -2.83
C VAL A 67 10.39 5.77 -2.76
N GLU A 68 9.91 5.42 -1.58
CA GLU A 68 8.98 4.31 -1.40
C GLU A 68 7.55 4.83 -1.49
N THR A 69 6.82 4.37 -2.50
CA THR A 69 5.42 4.71 -2.74
C THR A 69 4.53 3.56 -2.29
N LEU A 70 3.69 3.84 -1.30
CA LEU A 70 2.62 2.98 -0.81
C LEU A 70 1.33 3.35 -1.54
N GLY A 71 0.89 2.48 -2.43
CA GLY A 71 -0.37 2.61 -3.16
C GLY A 71 -1.48 1.75 -2.59
N CYS A 72 -2.71 2.05 -3.02
CA CYS A 72 -3.90 1.35 -2.56
C CYS A 72 -3.83 -0.17 -2.77
N PRO A 73 -4.53 -0.93 -1.89
CA PRO A 73 -4.80 -2.33 -2.13
C PRO A 73 -5.40 -2.56 -3.51
N ASN A 74 -5.00 -3.65 -4.14
CA ASN A 74 -5.72 -4.18 -5.28
C ASN A 74 -6.42 -5.46 -4.84
N PHE A 75 -7.75 -5.42 -4.73
CA PHE A 75 -8.54 -6.59 -4.42
C PHE A 75 -8.72 -7.40 -5.70
N PRO A 76 -8.14 -8.62 -5.83
CA PRO A 76 -8.46 -9.46 -6.96
C PRO A 76 -9.91 -9.92 -6.82
N VAL A 77 -10.79 -9.41 -7.69
CA VAL A 77 -12.24 -9.70 -7.74
C VAL A 77 -12.59 -11.20 -7.85
N ARG A 78 -11.60 -12.10 -7.96
CA ARG A 78 -11.79 -13.53 -8.25
C ARG A 78 -11.66 -14.49 -7.06
N TYR A 79 -11.44 -14.02 -5.83
CA TYR A 79 -11.09 -14.91 -4.70
C TYR A 79 -11.95 -14.74 -3.43
N PHE A 80 -13.16 -14.22 -3.53
CA PHE A 80 -14.02 -14.13 -2.35
C PHE A 80 -15.00 -15.31 -2.33
N ALA A 81 -14.77 -16.23 -1.40
CA ALA A 81 -15.73 -17.27 -1.02
C ALA A 81 -16.98 -16.68 -0.29
N TYR A 82 -16.98 -15.37 -0.06
CA TYR A 82 -17.99 -14.61 0.68
C TYR A 82 -18.54 -13.47 -0.19
N PRO A 83 -19.79 -13.03 0.02
CA PRO A 83 -20.34 -11.86 -0.64
C PRO A 83 -19.60 -10.61 -0.15
N CYS A 84 -18.77 -10.04 -1.02
CA CYS A 84 -18.10 -8.78 -0.75
C CYS A 84 -18.66 -7.65 -1.63
N SER A 85 -18.76 -6.45 -1.07
CA SER A 85 -19.06 -5.22 -1.79
C SER A 85 -17.84 -4.32 -1.85
N GLU A 86 -17.60 -3.74 -3.02
CA GLU A 86 -16.58 -2.72 -3.21
C GLU A 86 -17.19 -1.34 -2.94
N GLN A 87 -16.50 -0.54 -2.13
CA GLN A 87 -16.72 0.89 -2.05
C GLN A 87 -15.72 1.61 -2.94
N ASP A 88 -16.23 2.53 -3.74
CA ASP A 88 -15.44 3.32 -4.67
C ASP A 88 -14.39 4.22 -3.98
N LYS A 89 -13.42 4.62 -4.80
CA LYS A 89 -12.33 5.52 -4.43
C LYS A 89 -12.92 6.87 -4.00
N LYS A 90 -12.42 7.45 -2.90
CA LYS A 90 -12.77 8.82 -2.48
C LYS A 90 -11.67 9.78 -2.92
N GLU A 91 -11.81 10.36 -4.11
CA GLU A 91 -10.74 11.17 -4.71
C GLU A 91 -10.34 12.40 -3.88
N ASP A 92 -11.27 12.92 -3.06
CA ASP A 92 -11.07 14.11 -2.23
C ASP A 92 -10.44 13.84 -0.85
N GLN A 93 -9.92 12.63 -0.60
CA GLN A 93 -9.36 12.26 0.70
C GLN A 93 -7.87 11.92 0.59
N PRO A 94 -7.07 12.09 1.66
CA PRO A 94 -5.69 11.63 1.67
C PRO A 94 -5.63 10.09 1.73
N TRP A 95 -4.47 9.54 1.36
CA TRP A 95 -4.19 8.12 1.61
C TRP A 95 -4.20 7.85 3.13
N PRO A 96 -4.75 6.71 3.62
CA PRO A 96 -5.35 5.60 2.87
C PRO A 96 -6.86 5.75 2.63
N GLN A 97 -7.47 6.86 3.03
CA GLN A 97 -8.93 7.06 3.01
C GLN A 97 -9.49 7.20 1.59
N CYS A 98 -8.67 7.68 0.66
CA CYS A 98 -9.03 7.68 -0.75
C CYS A 98 -9.03 6.28 -1.38
N CYS A 99 -8.44 5.26 -0.77
CA CYS A 99 -8.40 3.93 -1.36
C CYS A 99 -9.79 3.28 -1.43
N LYS A 100 -9.99 2.47 -2.47
CA LYS A 100 -11.13 1.55 -2.52
C LYS A 100 -11.12 0.67 -1.28
N LYS A 101 -12.29 0.33 -0.78
CA LYS A 101 -12.46 -0.58 0.35
C LYS A 101 -13.29 -1.76 -0.08
N LEU A 102 -12.94 -2.92 0.42
CA LEU A 102 -13.72 -4.13 0.23
C LEU A 102 -14.34 -4.51 1.57
N TYR A 103 -15.66 -4.63 1.61
CA TYR A 103 -16.42 -5.09 2.77
C TYR A 103 -16.97 -6.47 2.46
N CYS A 104 -16.61 -7.47 3.26
CA CYS A 104 -17.10 -8.83 3.13
C CYS A 104 -17.99 -9.16 4.33
N PHE A 105 -19.11 -9.84 4.09
CA PHE A 105 -20.09 -10.23 5.10
C PHE A 105 -20.13 -11.74 5.30
#